data_AF-A0A415ZKJ1-F1
#
_entry.id   AF-A0A415ZKJ1-F1
#
_cell.length_a   1.000
_cell.length_b   1.000
_cell.length_c   1.000
_cell.angle_alpha   90.00
_cell.angle_beta   90.00
_cell.angle_gamma   90.00
#
_symmetry.space_group_name_H-M   'P 1'
#
loop_
_entity.id
_entity.type
_entity.pdbx_description
1 polymer ?
#
loop_
_entity_poly.entity_id
_entity_poly.type
_entity_poly.pdbx_seq_one_letter_code
_entity_poly.pdbx_strand_id
1 'polypeptide(L)'
;MALMHLFEGDASAARPEGSMEVRKMYWWKHEEPFPATSSARIIRNMECELKDEIDQPRRFEDYKITWNPIDGCVEPEIYEA
;
A
#
# COMPACT_ATOMS: atom_id res chain seq x y z
N MET A 1 4.60 13.65 0.77
CA MET A 1 4.57 14.10 -0.64
C MET A 1 5.52 13.28 -1.51
N ALA A 2 6.84 13.24 -1.24
CA ALA A 2 7.79 12.54 -2.12
C ALA A 2 7.45 11.05 -2.42
N LEU A 3 6.97 10.30 -1.42
CA LEU A 3 6.63 8.88 -1.62
C LEU A 3 5.42 8.65 -2.54
N MET A 4 4.43 9.55 -2.54
CA MET A 4 3.28 9.44 -3.47
C MET A 4 3.70 9.71 -4.92
N HIS A 5 4.76 10.50 -5.11
CA HIS A 5 5.31 10.88 -6.41
C HIS A 5 6.61 10.12 -6.72
N LEU A 6 6.84 8.97 -6.09
CA LEU A 6 8.14 8.27 -6.12
C LEU A 6 8.63 7.94 -7.54
N PHE A 7 7.69 7.67 -8.46
CA PHE A 7 8.00 7.30 -9.85
C PHE A 7 7.91 8.48 -10.83
N GLU A 8 7.56 9.69 -10.37
CA GLU A 8 7.56 10.87 -11.25
C GLU A 8 8.99 11.19 -11.69
N GLY A 9 9.23 11.15 -13.00
CA GLY A 9 10.56 11.34 -13.57
C GLY A 9 11.50 10.12 -13.45
N ASP A 10 11.09 9.01 -12.82
CA ASP A 10 11.84 7.73 -12.81
C ASP A 10 11.47 6.86 -14.02
N ALA A 11 11.61 7.43 -15.21
CA ALA A 11 11.31 6.76 -16.47
C ALA A 11 12.57 6.19 -17.13
N SER A 12 12.45 4.99 -17.69
CA SER A 12 13.51 4.32 -18.44
C SER A 12 12.92 3.37 -19.48
N ALA A 13 13.72 2.82 -20.39
CA ALA A 13 13.20 1.86 -21.38
C ALA A 13 12.54 0.61 -20.74
N ALA A 14 13.01 0.20 -19.56
CA ALA A 14 12.45 -0.93 -18.80
C ALA A 14 11.17 -0.57 -18.02
N ARG A 15 10.94 0.73 -17.80
CA ARG A 15 9.81 1.29 -17.03
C ARG A 15 9.37 2.57 -17.75
N PRO A 16 8.61 2.46 -18.86
CA PRO A 16 8.16 3.61 -19.62
C PRO A 16 7.42 4.62 -18.73
N GLU A 17 7.42 5.88 -19.12
CA GLU A 17 6.65 6.91 -18.42
C GLU A 17 5.17 6.48 -18.27
N GLY A 18 4.62 6.66 -17.07
CA GLY A 18 3.25 6.24 -16.72
C GLY A 18 3.05 4.74 -16.51
N SER A 19 4.08 3.89 -16.66
CA SER A 19 3.97 2.44 -16.39
C SER A 19 4.04 2.06 -14.91
N MET A 20 4.46 2.99 -14.05
CA MET A 20 4.58 2.81 -12.61
C MET A 20 4.08 4.04 -11.87
N GLU A 21 3.30 3.81 -10.82
CA GLU A 21 2.75 4.86 -9.94
C GLU A 21 2.50 4.28 -8.54
N VAL A 22 2.47 5.15 -7.52
CA VAL A 22 2.04 4.77 -6.17
C VAL A 22 0.55 5.05 -6.06
N ARG A 23 -0.27 4.00 -6.07
CA ARG A 23 -1.75 4.11 -6.02
C ARG A 23 -2.30 4.28 -4.61
N LYS A 24 -1.68 3.62 -3.63
CA LYS A 24 -2.14 3.59 -2.23
C LYS A 24 -0.96 3.41 -1.28
N MET A 25 -0.91 4.21 -0.22
CA MET A 25 0.11 4.16 0.82
C MET A 25 -0.54 4.11 2.19
N TYR A 26 -0.14 3.12 2.99
CA TYR A 26 -0.52 3.01 4.39
C TYR A 26 0.66 3.46 5.26
N TRP A 27 0.40 4.37 6.19
CA TRP A 27 1.42 4.98 7.03
C TRP A 27 1.10 4.83 8.51
N TRP A 28 1.81 3.93 9.20
CA TRP A 28 1.69 3.74 10.65
C TRP A 28 2.72 4.60 11.37
N LYS A 29 2.23 5.59 12.12
CA LYS A 29 3.07 6.43 12.96
C LYS A 29 2.92 6.01 14.43
N HIS A 30 3.85 5.21 14.91
CA HIS A 30 3.94 4.84 16.33
C HIS A 30 4.52 6.00 17.15
N GLU A 31 3.99 6.21 18.35
CA GLU A 31 4.52 7.23 19.28
C GLU A 31 5.66 6.68 20.14
N GLU A 32 5.67 5.35 20.35
CA GLU A 32 6.69 4.67 21.12
C GLU A 32 7.91 4.31 20.27
N PRO A 33 9.13 4.37 20.84
CA PRO A 33 10.35 3.91 20.16
C PRO A 33 10.37 2.38 19.97
N PHE A 34 9.62 1.63 20.78
CA PHE A 34 9.50 0.18 20.73
C PHE A 34 8.02 -0.24 20.78
N PRO A 35 7.29 -0.11 19.67
CA PRO A 35 5.89 -0.50 19.62
C PRO A 35 5.74 -2.01 19.88
N ALA A 36 4.70 -2.39 20.62
CA ALA A 36 4.39 -3.79 20.92
C ALA A 36 4.06 -4.60 19.65
N THR A 37 3.62 -3.92 18.59
CA THR A 37 3.32 -4.52 17.29
C THR A 37 4.54 -4.46 16.37
N SER A 38 5.09 -5.62 16.02
CA SER A 38 6.17 -5.71 15.02
C SER A 38 5.68 -5.39 13.61
N SER A 39 6.55 -4.84 12.76
CA SER A 39 6.27 -4.61 11.33
C SER A 39 5.82 -5.88 10.60
N ALA A 40 6.40 -7.04 10.91
CA ALA A 40 6.01 -8.32 10.33
C ALA A 40 4.56 -8.73 10.67
N ARG A 41 4.01 -8.24 11.79
CA ARG A 41 2.61 -8.48 12.17
C ARG A 41 1.68 -7.52 11.42
N ILE A 42 2.07 -6.24 11.27
CA ILE A 42 1.36 -5.27 10.43
C ILE A 42 1.25 -5.76 8.99
N ILE A 43 2.37 -6.15 8.38
CA ILE A 43 2.43 -6.59 6.97
C ILE A 43 1.63 -7.87 6.75
N ARG A 44 1.67 -8.84 7.68
CA ARG A 44 0.90 -10.09 7.57
C ARG A 44 -0.61 -9.91 7.63
N ASN A 45 -1.07 -8.80 8.17
CA ASN A 45 -2.48 -8.44 8.26
C ASN A 45 -2.96 -7.58 7.08
N MET A 46 -2.10 -7.36 6.08
CA MET A 46 -2.52 -6.82 4.79
C MET A 46 -3.15 -7.94 3.97
N GLU A 47 -4.30 -7.65 3.36
CA GLU A 47 -4.98 -8.52 2.41
C GLU A 47 -5.06 -7.81 1.06
N CYS A 48 -4.81 -8.57 0.00
CA CYS A 48 -4.92 -8.12 -1.38
C CYS A 48 -5.60 -9.23 -2.17
N GLU A 49 -6.84 -8.97 -2.56
CA GLU A 49 -7.70 -9.93 -3.23
C GLU A 49 -8.22 -9.33 -4.54
N LEU A 50 -8.54 -10.17 -5.51
CA LEU A 50 -9.30 -9.73 -6.68
C LEU A 50 -10.74 -9.45 -6.23
N LYS A 51 -11.36 -8.41 -6.81
CA LYS A 51 -12.79 -8.19 -6.64
C LYS A 51 -13.58 -9.32 -7.30
N ASP A 52 -14.81 -9.51 -6.82
CA ASP A 52 -15.74 -10.48 -7.40
C ASP A 52 -15.85 -10.29 -8.92
N GLU A 53 -15.99 -11.40 -9.64
CA GLU A 53 -16.11 -11.44 -11.12
C GLU A 53 -14.84 -11.03 -11.90
N ILE A 54 -13.72 -10.71 -11.24
CA ILE A 54 -12.42 -10.49 -11.89
C ILE A 54 -11.58 -11.77 -11.86
N ASP A 55 -11.38 -12.38 -13.03
CA ASP A 55 -10.45 -13.51 -13.21
C ASP A 55 -9.03 -13.04 -13.58
N GLN A 56 -8.94 -11.96 -14.38
CA GLN A 56 -7.67 -11.37 -14.79
C GLN A 56 -7.68 -9.85 -14.55
N PRO A 57 -6.91 -9.33 -13.59
CA PRO A 57 -6.84 -7.90 -13.29
C PRO A 57 -6.14 -7.14 -14.42
N ARG A 58 -6.68 -5.95 -14.75
CA ARG A 58 -6.17 -5.05 -15.80
C ARG A 58 -5.86 -3.65 -15.28
N ARG A 59 -6.38 -3.29 -14.11
CA ARG A 59 -6.14 -2.00 -13.45
C ARG A 59 -6.06 -2.17 -11.94
N PHE A 60 -5.56 -1.15 -11.25
CA PHE A 60 -5.43 -1.18 -9.79
C PHE A 60 -6.77 -1.38 -9.08
N GLU A 61 -7.85 -0.81 -9.64
CA GLU A 61 -9.19 -0.86 -9.06
C GLU A 61 -9.82 -2.25 -9.12
N ASP A 62 -9.22 -3.20 -9.83
CA ASP A 62 -9.68 -4.59 -9.86
C ASP A 62 -9.31 -5.34 -8.57
N TYR A 63 -8.43 -4.75 -7.75
CA TYR A 63 -8.02 -5.30 -6.46
C TYR A 63 -8.80 -4.66 -5.31
N LYS A 64 -9.05 -5.45 -4.28
CA LYS A 64 -9.45 -5.02 -2.95
C LYS A 64 -8.23 -5.17 -2.04
N ILE A 65 -7.65 -4.04 -1.65
CA ILE A 65 -6.52 -3.97 -0.73
C ILE A 65 -7.02 -3.44 0.60
N THR A 66 -6.91 -4.25 1.64
CA THR A 66 -7.36 -3.95 2.99
C THR A 66 -6.26 -4.24 4.00
N TRP A 67 -6.32 -3.55 5.13
CA TRP A 67 -5.52 -3.88 6.30
C TRP A 67 -6.46 -4.22 7.44
N ASN A 68 -6.28 -5.38 8.05
CA ASN A 68 -7.10 -5.83 9.15
C ASN A 68 -6.49 -5.34 10.48
N PRO A 69 -7.22 -4.52 11.26
CA PRO A 69 -6.72 -3.97 12.52
C PRO A 69 -6.22 -5.06 13.47
N ILE A 70 -5.20 -4.69 14.25
CA ILE A 70 -4.49 -5.59 15.15
C ILE A 70 -4.46 -4.97 16.53
N ASP A 71 -4.76 -5.78 17.56
CA ASP A 71 -4.64 -5.33 18.95
C ASP A 71 -3.23 -4.81 19.26
N GLY A 72 -3.18 -3.59 19.81
CA GLY A 72 -1.93 -2.91 20.15
C GLY A 72 -1.21 -2.26 18.97
N CYS A 73 -1.88 -2.09 17.83
CA CYS A 73 -1.38 -1.31 16.70
C CYS A 73 -2.24 -0.06 16.50
N VAL A 74 -1.59 1.07 16.22
CA VAL A 74 -2.28 2.29 15.79
C VAL A 74 -2.91 2.07 14.42
N GLU A 75 -3.97 2.83 14.11
CA GLU A 75 -4.53 2.86 12.76
C GLU A 75 -3.59 3.61 11.80
N PRO A 76 -3.44 3.15 10.54
CA PRO A 76 -2.64 3.84 9.56
C PRO A 76 -3.34 5.08 9.02
N GLU A 77 -2.56 6.11 8.73
CA GLU A 77 -2.96 7.13 7.78
C GLU A 77 -2.93 6.52 6.37
N ILE A 78 -4.03 6.63 5.63
CA ILE A 78 -4.15 6.08 4.27
C ILE A 78 -4.14 7.23 3.27
N TYR A 79 -3.22 7.15 2.30
CA TYR A 79 -3.10 8.07 1.19
C TYR A 79 -3.40 7.33 -0.12
N GLU A 80 -4.23 7.92 -0.98
CA GLU A 80 -4.62 7.36 -2.28
C GLU A 80 -4.38 8.41 -3.38
N ALA A 81 -4.03 7.94 -4.59
CA ALA A 81 -3.71 8.78 -5.76
C ALA A 81 -4.86 8.84 -6.79
#